data_AF-A0A936F7C8-F1
#
_entry.id   AF-A0A936F7C8-F1
#
_cell.length_a   1.000
_cell.length_b   1.000
_cell.length_c   1.000
_cell.angle_alpha   90.00
_cell.angle_beta   90.00
_cell.angle_gamma   90.00
#
_symmetry.space_group_name_H-M   'P 1'
#
loop_
_entity.id
_entity.type
_entity.pdbx_description
1 polymer ?
#
loop_
_entity_poly.entity_id
_entity_poly.type
_entity_poly.pdbx_seq_one_letter_code
_entity_poly.pdbx_strand_id
1 'polypeptide(L)'
;MCEGTLARVIEIAEYQSGAKNLHAGSAVDQDIRISGGDVEEFAEALAKEFGEGVWQWPWQRFSCLDEGLSPLFPFMLTWQLLTWPFRGSFSYPSPYERLELGHVAAVIEKGEWFEP
;
A
#
# COMPACT_ATOMS: atom_id res chain seq x y z
N MET A 1 -2.70 21.70 -1.33
CA MET A 1 -2.68 20.82 -0.16
C MET A 1 -3.54 21.44 0.91
N CYS A 2 -4.82 21.13 0.84
CA CYS A 2 -5.75 21.38 1.94
C CYS A 2 -5.45 20.30 2.98
N GLU A 3 -5.03 20.67 4.19
CA GLU A 3 -4.67 19.73 5.27
C GLU A 3 -5.77 18.67 5.53
N GLY A 4 -7.03 18.94 5.17
CA GLY A 4 -8.16 18.04 5.35
C GLY A 4 -8.11 16.73 4.55
N THR A 5 -7.75 16.76 3.26
CA THR A 5 -7.77 15.54 2.42
C THR A 5 -6.70 14.56 2.87
N LEU A 6 -5.47 15.06 3.10
CA LEU A 6 -4.37 14.24 3.58
C LEU A 6 -4.66 13.67 4.97
N ALA A 7 -5.16 14.48 5.91
CA ALA A 7 -5.52 14.00 7.24
C ALA A 7 -6.53 12.85 7.17
N ARG A 8 -7.49 12.96 6.25
CA ARG A 8 -8.52 11.93 6.10
C ARG A 8 -8.02 10.66 5.42
N VAL A 9 -7.17 10.78 4.41
CA VAL A 9 -6.48 9.63 3.80
C VAL A 9 -5.63 8.91 4.84
N ILE A 10 -4.92 9.64 5.69
CA ILE A 10 -4.15 9.08 6.80
C ILE A 10 -5.06 8.33 7.77
N GLU A 11 -6.19 8.91 8.18
CA GLU A 11 -7.13 8.26 9.09
C GLU A 11 -7.67 6.94 8.53
N ILE A 12 -8.04 6.91 7.25
CA ILE A 12 -8.47 5.68 6.56
C ILE A 12 -7.33 4.66 6.53
N ALA A 13 -6.10 5.09 6.19
CA ALA A 13 -4.95 4.20 6.14
C ALA A 13 -4.59 3.62 7.53
N GLU A 14 -4.66 4.42 8.59
CA GLU A 14 -4.46 3.96 9.98
C GLU A 14 -5.53 2.97 10.41
N TYR A 15 -6.80 3.20 10.04
CA TYR A 15 -7.89 2.30 10.34
C TYR A 15 -7.72 0.94 9.65
N GLN A 16 -7.38 0.92 8.35
CA GLN A 16 -7.26 -0.33 7.58
C GLN A 16 -6.00 -1.12 7.93
N SER A 17 -4.85 -0.46 8.07
CA SER A 17 -3.59 -1.14 8.35
C SER A 17 -3.35 -1.44 9.82
N GLY A 18 -4.03 -0.74 10.73
CA GLY A 18 -3.71 -0.73 12.16
C GLY A 18 -2.38 -0.05 12.50
N ALA A 19 -1.67 0.52 11.51
CA ALA A 19 -0.45 1.28 11.74
C ALA A 19 -0.75 2.62 12.42
N LYS A 20 0.25 3.18 13.11
CA LYS A 20 0.12 4.45 13.84
C LYS A 20 1.24 5.40 13.46
N ASN A 21 0.96 6.71 13.56
CA ASN A 21 1.89 7.78 13.23
C ASN A 21 2.23 7.79 11.73
N LEU A 22 1.23 7.50 10.90
CA LEU A 22 1.38 7.63 9.45
C LEU A 22 1.50 9.11 9.07
N HIS A 23 2.23 9.37 8.00
CA HIS A 23 2.47 10.72 7.51
C HIS A 23 2.47 10.72 5.98
N ALA A 24 2.55 11.90 5.36
CA ALA A 24 2.45 12.04 3.91
C ALA A 24 3.41 11.14 3.12
N GLY A 25 4.63 10.92 3.63
CA GLY A 25 5.65 10.09 2.97
C GLY A 25 5.53 8.58 3.23
N SER A 26 4.53 8.16 4.02
CA SER A 26 4.27 6.73 4.24
C SER A 26 3.72 6.10 2.97
N ALA A 27 4.37 5.04 2.50
CA ALA A 27 3.97 4.30 1.31
C ALA A 27 2.99 3.16 1.63
N VAL A 28 1.94 3.02 0.81
CA VAL A 28 0.81 2.08 0.98
C VAL A 28 1.29 0.64 1.21
N ASP A 29 2.17 0.10 0.36
CA ASP A 29 2.68 -1.27 0.52
C ASP A 29 3.89 -1.32 1.47
N GLN A 30 4.92 -0.50 1.21
CA GLN A 30 6.23 -0.70 1.85
C GLN A 30 6.28 -0.28 3.33
N ASP A 31 5.51 0.75 3.71
CA ASP A 31 5.51 1.28 5.08
C ASP A 31 4.25 0.88 5.84
N ILE A 32 3.11 0.87 5.16
CA ILE A 32 1.78 0.66 5.75
C ILE A 32 1.33 -0.82 5.61
N ARG A 33 1.94 -1.58 4.70
CA ARG A 33 1.67 -3.01 4.44
C ARG A 33 0.26 -3.32 3.96
N ILE A 34 -0.37 -2.37 3.28
CA ILE A 34 -1.64 -2.61 2.56
C ILE A 34 -1.29 -3.33 1.26
N SER A 35 -1.54 -4.64 1.24
CA SER A 35 -1.22 -5.55 0.14
C SER A 35 -2.24 -6.69 0.04
N GLY A 36 -2.36 -7.31 -1.12
CA GLY A 36 -3.37 -8.33 -1.40
C GLY A 36 -4.79 -7.74 -1.33
N GLY A 37 -5.71 -8.47 -0.69
CA GLY A 37 -7.08 -8.02 -0.48
C GLY A 37 -7.21 -6.72 0.33
N ASP A 38 -6.23 -6.40 1.18
CA ASP A 38 -6.23 -5.14 1.94
C ASP A 38 -6.22 -3.92 1.00
N VAL A 39 -5.67 -4.05 -0.22
CA VAL A 39 -5.69 -2.98 -1.24
C VAL A 39 -7.12 -2.72 -1.71
N GLU A 40 -7.91 -3.77 -1.90
CA GLU A 40 -9.30 -3.63 -2.33
C GLU A 40 -10.13 -2.96 -1.24
N GLU A 41 -9.96 -3.37 0.02
CA GLU A 41 -10.64 -2.75 1.16
C GLU A 41 -10.23 -1.28 1.36
N PHE A 42 -8.95 -0.96 1.13
CA PHE A 42 -8.46 0.40 1.18
C PHE A 42 -9.00 1.25 0.03
N ALA A 43 -8.98 0.74 -1.19
CA ALA A 43 -9.55 1.40 -2.36
C ALA A 43 -11.05 1.61 -2.21
N GLU A 44 -11.79 0.66 -1.64
CA GLU A 44 -13.23 0.78 -1.35
C GLU A 44 -13.49 1.89 -0.32
N ALA A 45 -12.71 1.93 0.77
CA ALA A 45 -12.85 2.96 1.79
C ALA A 45 -12.61 4.37 1.23
N LEU A 46 -11.58 4.53 0.39
CA LEU A 46 -11.32 5.76 -0.33
C LEU A 46 -12.43 6.09 -1.35
N ALA A 47 -12.95 5.11 -2.08
CA ALA A 47 -13.99 5.32 -3.08
C ALA A 47 -15.33 5.74 -2.45
N LYS A 48 -15.68 5.16 -1.30
CA LYS A 48 -16.87 5.54 -0.52
C LYS A 48 -16.84 7.00 -0.11
N GLU A 49 -15.66 7.54 0.15
CA GLU A 49 -15.50 8.89 0.67
C GLU A 49 -15.21 9.94 -0.41
N PHE A 50 -14.37 9.61 -1.39
CA PHE A 50 -13.86 10.55 -2.40
C PHE A 50 -14.39 10.27 -3.82
N GLY A 51 -15.12 9.17 -4.00
CA GLY A 51 -15.79 8.80 -5.24
C GLY A 51 -15.16 7.60 -5.97
N GLU A 52 -15.96 6.99 -6.85
CA GLU A 52 -15.63 5.75 -7.56
C GLU A 52 -14.41 5.83 -8.50
N GLY A 53 -13.89 7.04 -8.79
CA GLY A 53 -12.70 7.23 -9.61
C GLY A 53 -11.44 6.55 -9.05
N VAL A 54 -11.42 6.31 -7.74
CA VAL A 54 -10.34 5.62 -7.01
C VAL A 54 -10.11 4.20 -7.56
N TRP A 55 -11.16 3.50 -7.98
CA TRP A 55 -11.04 2.14 -8.53
C TRP A 55 -10.27 2.06 -9.84
N GLN A 56 -10.16 3.18 -10.57
CA GLN A 56 -9.52 3.22 -11.88
C GLN A 56 -8.01 3.47 -11.79
N TRP A 57 -7.48 3.70 -10.59
CA TRP A 57 -6.06 3.96 -10.42
C TRP A 57 -5.23 2.69 -10.64
N PRO A 58 -3.95 2.82 -11.05
CA PRO A 58 -3.12 1.67 -11.38
C PRO A 58 -2.54 0.99 -10.14
N TRP A 59 -3.40 0.51 -9.23
CA TRP A 59 -3.05 -0.11 -7.95
C TRP A 59 -2.02 -1.23 -8.07
N GLN A 60 -2.10 -2.03 -9.14
CA GLN A 60 -1.17 -3.10 -9.46
C GLN A 60 0.30 -2.68 -9.61
N ARG A 61 0.58 -1.38 -9.81
CA ARG A 61 1.95 -0.86 -9.86
C ARG A 61 2.56 -0.70 -8.47
N PHE A 62 1.71 -0.46 -7.46
CA PHE A 62 2.11 -0.01 -6.14
C PHE A 62 1.90 -1.05 -5.05
N SER A 63 1.13 -2.10 -5.34
CA SER A 63 0.87 -3.18 -4.41
C SER A 63 0.53 -4.48 -5.14
N CYS A 64 0.78 -5.61 -4.46
CA CYS A 64 0.33 -6.91 -4.93
C CYS A 64 -1.19 -6.99 -4.78
N LEU A 65 -1.91 -7.36 -5.84
CA LEU A 65 -3.36 -7.59 -5.77
C LEU A 65 -3.73 -9.08 -5.59
N ASP A 66 -2.77 -9.99 -5.79
CA ASP A 66 -3.01 -11.43 -5.63
C ASP A 66 -2.92 -11.84 -4.15
N GLU A 67 -3.96 -12.54 -3.67
CA GLU A 67 -3.99 -13.22 -2.36
C GLU A 67 -3.42 -14.66 -2.40
N GLY A 68 -2.68 -15.01 -3.44
CA GLY A 68 -2.12 -16.34 -3.62
C GLY A 68 -0.69 -16.46 -3.07
N LEU A 69 -0.48 -17.35 -2.09
CA LEU A 69 0.88 -17.83 -1.82
C LEU A 69 1.40 -18.52 -3.08
N SER A 70 2.51 -18.02 -3.63
CA SER A 70 3.16 -18.66 -4.78
C SER A 70 3.35 -20.17 -4.50
N PRO A 71 3.13 -21.06 -5.47
CA PRO A 71 3.46 -22.48 -5.32
C PRO A 71 4.92 -22.74 -4.93
N LEU A 72 5.80 -21.76 -5.16
CA LEU A 72 7.21 -21.77 -4.80
C LEU A 72 7.49 -21.30 -3.36
N PHE A 73 6.48 -20.84 -2.63
CA PHE A 73 6.60 -20.36 -1.26
C PHE A 73 7.29 -21.36 -0.32
N PRO A 74 7.02 -22.69 -0.36
CA PRO A 74 7.73 -23.65 0.50
C PRO A 74 9.24 -23.68 0.26
N PHE A 75 9.67 -23.54 -1.00
CA PHE A 75 11.09 -23.51 -1.38
C PHE A 75 11.75 -22.18 -1.00
N MET A 76 11.05 -21.05 -1.18
CA MET A 76 11.55 -19.75 -0.73
C MET A 76 11.68 -19.68 0.79
N LEU A 77 10.73 -20.26 1.53
CA LEU A 77 10.77 -20.33 2.99
C LEU A 77 11.95 -21.16 3.50
N THR A 78 12.21 -22.33 2.88
CA THR A 78 13.38 -23.16 3.25
C THR A 78 14.69 -22.44 2.96
N TRP A 79 14.78 -21.76 1.81
CA TRP A 79 15.95 -20.96 1.47
C TRP A 79 16.14 -19.77 2.45
N GLN A 80 15.06 -19.11 2.86
CA GLN A 80 15.12 -18.06 3.88
C GLN A 80 15.63 -18.60 5.21
N LEU A 81 15.10 -19.72 5.71
CA LEU A 81 15.58 -20.32 6.95
C LEU A 81 17.07 -20.68 6.90
N LEU A 82 17.56 -21.16 5.76
CA LEU A 82 18.97 -21.48 5.55
C LEU A 82 19.86 -20.24 5.46
N THR A 83 19.38 -19.15 4.84
CA THR A 83 20.16 -17.92 4.62
C THR A 83 19.97 -16.87 5.71
N TRP A 84 18.99 -17.05 6.59
CA TRP A 84 18.67 -16.17 7.72
C TRP A 84 19.87 -15.81 8.61
N PRO A 85 20.74 -16.75 9.05
CA PRO A 85 21.89 -16.42 9.89
C PRO A 85 22.90 -15.48 9.21
N PHE A 86 22.85 -15.36 7.88
CA PHE A 86 23.75 -14.49 7.11
C PHE A 86 23.09 -13.15 6.71
N ARG A 87 21.75 -13.11 6.62
CA ARG A 87 21.01 -11.92 6.14
C ARG A 87 20.47 -11.03 7.25
N GLY A 88 20.25 -11.57 8.45
CA GLY A 88 19.80 -10.77 9.61
C GLY A 88 18.37 -10.23 9.53
N SER A 89 17.69 -10.28 8.38
CA SER A 89 16.29 -9.89 8.23
C SER A 89 15.49 -10.89 7.38
N PHE A 90 14.19 -10.96 7.66
CA PHE A 90 13.19 -11.74 6.93
C PHE A 90 12.32 -10.78 6.12
N SER A 91 12.92 -10.01 5.20
CA SER A 91 12.17 -9.08 4.35
C SER A 91 12.73 -9.12 2.92
N TYR A 92 11.83 -9.24 1.95
CA TYR A 92 12.14 -8.98 0.55
C TYR A 92 11.85 -7.50 0.28
N PRO A 93 12.72 -6.79 -0.47
CA PRO A 93 12.34 -5.49 -0.99
C PRO A 93 11.10 -5.66 -1.87
N SER A 94 10.05 -4.88 -1.59
CA SER A 94 8.86 -4.84 -2.44
C SER A 94 9.28 -4.49 -3.88
N PRO A 95 8.85 -5.25 -4.89
CA PRO A 95 9.13 -4.94 -6.28
C PRO A 95 8.26 -3.80 -6.81
N TYR A 96 7.30 -3.32 -6.01
CA TYR A 96 6.32 -2.32 -6.41
C TYR A 96 6.86 -0.90 -6.26
N GLU A 97 6.32 0.01 -7.06
CA GLU A 97 6.58 1.44 -6.94
C GLU A 97 6.05 1.96 -5.60
N ARG A 98 6.60 3.08 -5.12
CA ARG A 98 6.16 3.69 -3.86
C ARG A 98 4.97 4.61 -4.13
N LEU A 99 3.80 4.26 -3.60
CA LEU A 99 2.64 5.14 -3.56
C LEU A 99 2.51 5.75 -2.19
N GLU A 100 2.87 7.03 -2.05
CA GLU A 100 2.81 7.76 -0.79
C GLU A 100 1.39 8.28 -0.51
N LEU A 101 1.00 8.34 0.77
CA LEU A 101 -0.32 8.89 1.18
C LEU A 101 -0.49 10.36 0.75
N GLY A 102 0.60 11.12 0.72
CA GLY A 102 0.62 12.49 0.18
C GLY A 102 0.23 12.54 -1.28
N HIS A 103 0.70 11.58 -2.08
CA HIS A 103 0.34 11.47 -3.50
C HIS A 103 -1.12 11.07 -3.68
N VAL A 104 -1.61 10.10 -2.90
CA VAL A 104 -3.03 9.72 -2.89
C VAL A 104 -3.92 10.93 -2.60
N ALA A 105 -3.59 11.71 -1.57
CA ALA A 105 -4.33 12.93 -1.24
C ALA A 105 -4.27 13.97 -2.37
N ALA A 106 -3.12 14.14 -3.02
CA ALA A 106 -2.97 15.07 -4.13
C ALA A 106 -3.77 14.65 -5.38
N VAL A 107 -3.82 13.36 -5.70
CA VAL A 107 -4.66 12.81 -6.78
C VAL A 107 -6.14 13.07 -6.50
N ILE A 108 -6.59 12.88 -5.25
CA ILE A 108 -7.97 13.16 -4.84
C ILE A 108 -8.27 14.65 -4.98
N GLU A 109 -7.39 15.53 -4.50
CA GLU A 109 -7.57 16.99 -4.63
C GLU A 109 -7.67 17.43 -6.09
N LYS A 110 -6.89 16.79 -6.98
CA LYS A 110 -6.88 17.11 -8.41
C LYS A 110 -8.09 16.54 -9.14
N GLY A 111 -8.69 15.46 -8.61
CA GLY A 111 -9.82 14.75 -9.23
C GLY A 111 -9.42 13.88 -10.43
N GLU A 112 -8.12 13.76 -10.73
CA GLU A 112 -7.60 12.91 -11.81
C GLU A 112 -6.26 12.30 -11.40
N TRP A 113 -6.01 11.07 -11.85
CA TRP A 113 -4.75 10.39 -11.62
C TRP A 113 -3.59 11.12 -12.29
N PHE A 114 -2.46 11.24 -11.58
CA PHE A 114 -1.19 11.67 -12.13
C PHE A 114 -0.04 10.84 -11.52
N GLU A 115 1.11 10.85 -12.19
CA GLU A 115 2.26 10.04 -11.79
C GLU A 115 2.91 10.57 -10.50
N PRO A 116 3.30 9.66 -9.57
CA PRO A 116 4.04 10.00 -8.35
C PRO A 116 5.49 10.42 -8.60
#